data_AF-A0A0D4C0N0-F1
#
_entry.id   AF-A0A0D4C0N0-F1
#
_cell.length_a   1.000
_cell.length_b   1.000
_cell.length_c   1.000
_cell.angle_alpha   90.00
_cell.angle_beta   90.00
_cell.angle_gamma   90.00
#
_symmetry.space_group_name_H-M   'P 1'
#
loop_
_entity.id
_entity.type
_entity.pdbx_description
1 polymer ?
#
loop_
_entity_poly.entity_id
_entity_poly.type
_entity_poly.pdbx_seq_one_letter_code
_entity_poly.pdbx_strand_id
1 'polypeptide(L)'
;MLIFLSLSVLLAAGLAAAVGLGISNALPGRPTQSASCPTEPIASLQAAEVSVNVYNSTSTSGLAAKTAKQLKELGIKVLLIGNKPVPPVANRPQPQVVLSGSSVQLSSLATVQGFFPQAGVLLTASKSSAIDVYLIGTKPALAAGQQRVKLQCLRAAAD
;
A
#
# COMPACT_ATOMS: atom_id res chain seq x y z
N MET A 1 -59.43 27.96 8.47
CA MET A 1 -59.75 28.09 9.91
C MET A 1 -58.91 27.03 10.63
N LEU A 2 -57.70 27.38 11.11
CA LEU A 2 -57.39 27.63 12.54
C LEU A 2 -57.65 26.33 13.36
N ILE A 3 -56.67 25.60 13.95
CA ILE A 3 -55.80 26.03 15.07
C ILE A 3 -54.82 24.89 15.51
N PHE A 4 -53.53 25.26 15.66
CA PHE A 4 -52.52 24.99 16.72
C PHE A 4 -52.02 23.59 17.16
N LEU A 5 -50.69 23.58 17.39
CA LEU A 5 -49.94 23.09 18.58
C LEU A 5 -49.33 21.67 18.59
N SER A 6 -48.01 21.60 18.32
CA SER A 6 -47.00 20.89 19.14
C SER A 6 -45.62 21.10 18.49
N LEU A 7 -44.94 22.23 18.69
CA LEU A 7 -43.95 22.47 19.76
C LEU A 7 -43.06 21.26 20.08
N SER A 8 -41.86 21.24 19.48
CA SER A 8 -40.64 20.70 20.10
C SER A 8 -39.43 21.26 19.35
N VAL A 9 -39.15 22.54 19.60
CA VAL A 9 -37.81 23.13 19.42
C VAL A 9 -36.96 22.58 20.56
N LEU A 10 -36.08 21.63 20.28
CA LEU A 10 -35.00 21.30 21.22
C LEU A 10 -33.77 22.10 20.83
N LEU A 11 -33.74 23.31 21.37
CA LEU A 11 -32.56 24.15 21.50
C LEU A 11 -31.73 23.58 22.65
N ALA A 12 -30.60 22.95 22.34
CA ALA A 12 -29.56 22.69 23.32
C ALA A 12 -28.33 23.52 22.92
N ALA A 13 -28.28 24.72 23.50
CA ALA A 13 -27.12 25.58 23.50
C ALA A 13 -25.97 24.90 24.26
N GLY A 14 -24.78 24.90 23.66
CA GLY A 14 -23.54 24.45 24.28
C GLY A 14 -22.39 25.34 23.85
N LEU A 15 -22.49 26.66 24.10
CA LEU A 15 -21.34 27.56 24.03
C LEU A 15 -20.54 27.38 25.32
N ALA A 16 -19.47 26.59 25.28
CA ALA A 16 -18.45 26.57 26.32
C ALA A 16 -17.18 27.23 25.77
N ALA A 17 -17.12 28.56 25.90
CA ALA A 17 -15.89 29.31 25.74
C ALA A 17 -15.04 29.13 27.01
N ALA A 18 -14.06 28.22 26.97
CA ALA A 18 -13.02 28.13 27.98
C ALA A 18 -11.74 28.74 27.41
N VAL A 19 -11.51 30.02 27.71
CA VAL A 19 -10.20 30.67 27.57
C VAL A 19 -9.49 30.51 28.91
N GLY A 20 -8.37 29.79 28.92
CA GLY A 20 -7.51 29.72 30.12
C GLY A 20 -6.54 28.55 30.12
N LEU A 21 -5.30 28.84 29.71
CA LEU A 21 -4.04 28.13 30.03
C LEU A 21 -3.77 26.78 29.35
N GLY A 22 -3.00 26.83 28.27
CA GLY A 22 -1.80 25.99 28.09
C GLY A 22 -1.98 24.50 27.77
N ILE A 23 -1.54 24.15 26.56
CA ILE A 23 -1.10 22.84 26.04
C ILE A 23 -2.19 21.78 25.73
N SER A 24 -2.68 21.88 24.49
CA SER A 24 -3.03 20.80 23.56
C SER A 24 -3.32 19.42 24.16
N ASN A 25 -4.58 19.16 24.49
CA ASN A 25 -5.12 17.80 24.43
C ASN A 25 -5.19 17.40 22.95
N ALA A 26 -4.06 16.93 22.43
CA ALA A 26 -4.04 16.13 21.22
C ALA A 26 -5.03 14.99 21.44
N LEU A 27 -6.16 15.03 20.74
CA LEU A 27 -6.95 13.83 20.46
C LEU A 27 -5.93 12.74 20.13
N PRO A 28 -5.94 11.57 20.80
CA PRO A 28 -5.05 10.49 20.41
C PRO A 28 -5.31 10.26 18.92
N GLY A 29 -4.33 10.63 18.09
CA GLY A 29 -4.35 10.31 16.68
C GLY A 29 -4.62 8.81 16.65
N ARG A 30 -5.76 8.43 16.06
CA ARG A 30 -6.12 7.03 15.89
C ARG A 30 -4.85 6.34 15.41
N PRO A 31 -4.27 5.38 16.16
CA PRO A 31 -3.04 4.76 15.72
C PRO A 31 -3.35 4.25 14.32
N THR A 32 -2.68 4.81 13.31
CA THR A 32 -2.60 4.16 12.02
C THR A 32 -2.03 2.81 12.37
N GLN A 33 -2.90 1.80 12.48
CA GLN A 33 -2.49 0.43 12.73
C GLN A 33 -1.51 0.16 11.60
N SER A 34 -0.23 0.20 11.91
CA SER A 34 0.81 -0.28 11.04
C SER A 34 0.37 -1.69 10.74
N ALA A 35 -0.11 -1.90 9.51
CA ALA A 35 -0.56 -3.17 9.04
C ALA A 35 0.47 -4.22 9.46
N SER A 36 0.07 -5.11 10.37
CA SER A 36 1.00 -6.08 10.93
C SER A 36 1.42 -7.02 9.82
N CYS A 37 2.72 -7.12 9.57
CA CYS A 37 3.22 -8.08 8.60
C CYS A 37 2.80 -9.49 9.04
N PRO A 38 2.18 -10.28 8.17
CA PRO A 38 1.76 -11.63 8.50
C PRO A 38 2.99 -12.51 8.79
N THR A 39 2.92 -13.28 9.87
CA THR A 39 4.00 -14.19 10.28
C THR A 39 3.98 -15.49 9.48
N GLU A 40 2.80 -15.93 9.04
CA GLU A 40 2.59 -17.17 8.31
C GLU A 40 2.71 -17.00 6.78
N PRO A 41 3.12 -18.05 6.05
CA PRO A 41 3.14 -18.04 4.59
C PRO A 41 1.73 -17.89 4.00
N ILE A 42 1.60 -16.93 3.10
CA ILE A 42 0.34 -16.59 2.45
C ILE A 42 0.23 -17.32 1.11
N ALA A 43 -0.95 -17.86 0.84
CA ALA A 43 -1.26 -18.48 -0.44
C ALA A 43 -1.33 -17.42 -1.55
N SER A 44 -0.65 -17.70 -2.66
CA SER A 44 -0.71 -16.88 -3.86
C SER A 44 -2.04 -17.08 -4.59
N LEU A 45 -2.49 -16.04 -5.28
CA LEU A 45 -3.62 -16.09 -6.21
C LEU A 45 -3.15 -16.54 -7.59
N GLN A 46 -4.10 -16.77 -8.48
CA GLN A 46 -3.79 -16.89 -9.90
C GLN A 46 -3.26 -15.54 -10.42
N ALA A 47 -2.26 -15.58 -11.30
CA ALA A 47 -1.65 -14.38 -11.87
C ALA A 47 -2.68 -13.43 -12.52
N ALA A 48 -3.69 -13.98 -13.18
CA ALA A 48 -4.76 -13.24 -13.85
C ALA A 48 -5.69 -12.47 -12.89
N GLU A 49 -5.69 -12.78 -11.59
CA GLU A 49 -6.46 -12.06 -10.58
C GLU A 49 -5.70 -10.84 -10.04
N VAL A 50 -4.40 -10.76 -10.30
CA VAL A 50 -3.51 -9.73 -9.75
C VAL A 50 -3.30 -8.60 -10.74
N SER A 51 -3.53 -7.38 -10.27
CA SER A 51 -3.29 -6.16 -11.02
C SER A 51 -2.11 -5.38 -10.45
N VAL A 52 -1.23 -4.88 -11.31
CA VAL A 52 -0.04 -4.13 -10.92
C VAL A 52 0.16 -2.86 -11.73
N ASN A 53 0.77 -1.86 -11.09
CA ASN A 53 1.42 -0.74 -11.74
C ASN A 53 2.93 -0.95 -11.66
N VAL A 54 3.67 -0.70 -12.74
CA VAL A 54 5.13 -0.88 -12.75
C VAL A 54 5.81 0.46 -12.88
N TYR A 55 6.60 0.83 -11.88
CA TYR A 55 7.34 2.07 -11.85
C TYR A 55 8.84 1.83 -11.88
N ASN A 56 9.52 2.58 -12.74
CA ASN A 56 10.96 2.71 -12.71
C ASN A 56 11.35 3.79 -11.69
N SER A 57 12.16 3.42 -10.72
CA SER A 57 12.77 4.31 -9.74
C SER A 57 14.28 4.48 -9.97
N THR A 58 14.76 4.12 -11.16
CA THR A 58 16.16 4.21 -11.58
C THR A 58 16.33 5.17 -12.77
N SER A 59 17.58 5.45 -13.15
CA SER A 59 17.92 6.14 -14.40
C SER A 59 17.94 5.24 -15.64
N THR A 60 17.66 3.93 -15.51
CA THR A 60 17.73 2.99 -16.62
C THR A 60 16.49 3.08 -17.49
N SER A 61 16.64 3.58 -18.72
CA SER A 61 15.52 3.71 -19.66
C SER A 61 14.89 2.36 -20.02
N GLY A 62 13.58 2.35 -20.21
CA GLY A 62 12.82 1.17 -20.65
C GLY A 62 12.68 0.04 -19.62
N LEU A 63 13.27 0.16 -18.42
CA LEU A 63 13.28 -0.89 -17.41
C LEU A 63 11.86 -1.32 -17.00
N ALA A 64 11.00 -0.38 -16.64
CA ALA A 64 9.61 -0.67 -16.26
C ALA A 64 8.81 -1.30 -17.41
N ALA A 65 9.01 -0.84 -18.66
CA ALA A 65 8.33 -1.40 -19.81
C ALA A 65 8.75 -2.85 -20.08
N LYS A 66 10.05 -3.16 -19.98
CA LYS A 66 10.57 -4.52 -20.12
C LYS A 66 10.03 -5.44 -19.03
N THR A 67 10.07 -5.01 -17.77
CA THR A 67 9.54 -5.79 -16.64
C THR A 67 8.03 -5.99 -16.76
N ALA A 68 7.28 -4.97 -17.16
CA ALA A 68 5.86 -5.07 -17.42
C ALA A 68 5.52 -6.10 -18.50
N LYS A 69 6.30 -6.16 -19.58
CA LYS A 69 6.15 -7.19 -20.62
C LYS A 69 6.31 -8.60 -20.05
N GLN A 70 7.36 -8.83 -19.25
CA GLN A 70 7.60 -10.12 -18.60
C GLN A 70 6.46 -10.50 -17.63
N LEU A 71 5.94 -9.54 -16.86
CA LEU A 71 4.79 -9.79 -15.99
C LEU A 71 3.51 -10.14 -16.76
N LYS A 72 3.27 -9.49 -17.90
CA LYS A 72 2.14 -9.84 -18.79
C LYS A 72 2.29 -11.25 -19.37
N GLU A 73 3.50 -11.66 -19.74
CA GLU A 73 3.79 -13.02 -20.21
C GLU A 73 3.52 -14.08 -19.12
N LEU A 74 3.66 -13.70 -17.85
CA LEU A 74 3.30 -14.52 -16.68
C LEU A 74 1.80 -14.44 -16.32
N GLY A 75 1.00 -13.73 -17.10
CA GLY A 75 -0.45 -13.61 -16.90
C GLY A 75 -0.88 -12.53 -15.90
N ILE A 76 0.03 -11.70 -15.39
CA ILE A 76 -0.32 -10.57 -14.52
C ILE A 76 -0.94 -9.44 -15.33
N LYS A 77 -2.01 -8.82 -14.80
CA LYS A 77 -2.62 -7.62 -15.40
C LYS A 77 -1.79 -6.39 -15.05
N VAL A 78 -1.10 -5.80 -16.03
CA VAL A 78 -0.40 -4.52 -15.84
C VAL A 78 -1.29 -3.37 -16.27
N LEU A 79 -1.65 -2.50 -15.33
CA LEU A 79 -2.55 -1.36 -15.55
C LEU A 79 -1.80 -0.09 -15.96
N LEU A 80 -0.65 0.18 -15.33
CA LEU A 80 0.14 1.37 -15.57
C LEU A 80 1.64 1.04 -15.65
N ILE A 81 2.36 1.77 -16.50
CA ILE A 81 3.82 1.74 -16.60
C ILE A 81 4.30 3.19 -16.53
N GLY A 82 5.26 3.51 -15.67
CA GLY A 82 5.76 4.88 -15.54
C GLY A 82 7.08 5.00 -14.79
N ASN A 83 7.45 6.24 -14.47
CA ASN A 83 8.57 6.56 -13.60
C ASN A 83 8.03 7.18 -12.31
N LYS A 84 8.47 6.69 -11.16
CA LYS A 84 8.07 7.22 -9.85
C LYS A 84 9.17 6.91 -8.83
N PRO A 85 9.54 7.84 -7.94
CA PRO A 85 10.42 7.51 -6.82
C PRO A 85 9.78 6.45 -5.93
N VAL A 86 10.61 5.57 -5.33
CA VAL A 86 10.15 4.62 -4.31
C VAL A 86 9.70 5.40 -3.06
N PRO A 87 8.61 4.98 -2.39
CA PRO A 87 8.23 5.54 -1.10
C PRO A 87 9.35 5.40 -0.05
N PRO A 88 9.42 6.30 0.95
CA PRO A 88 10.40 6.19 2.03
C PRO A 88 10.29 4.85 2.79
N VAL A 89 11.41 4.12 2.87
CA VAL A 89 11.53 2.86 3.61
C VAL A 89 12.65 2.97 4.64
N ALA A 90 12.39 2.54 5.87
CA ALA A 90 13.33 2.63 6.98
C ALA A 90 14.50 1.64 6.85
N ASN A 91 14.24 0.47 6.26
CA ASN A 91 15.20 -0.63 6.22
C ASN A 91 16.28 -0.39 5.15
N ARG A 92 17.55 -0.56 5.55
CA ARG A 92 18.73 -0.53 4.67
C ARG A 92 19.51 -1.84 4.84
N PRO A 93 20.11 -2.41 3.77
CA PRO A 93 20.02 -1.98 2.37
C PRO A 93 18.61 -2.16 1.80
N GLN A 94 18.24 -1.33 0.82
CA GLN A 94 16.95 -1.47 0.15
C GLN A 94 16.98 -2.66 -0.83
N PRO A 95 15.86 -3.39 -0.99
CA PRO A 95 15.76 -4.44 -1.99
C PRO A 95 15.79 -3.87 -3.42
N GLN A 96 16.03 -4.74 -4.40
CA GLN A 96 16.03 -4.34 -5.81
C GLN A 96 14.64 -4.00 -6.35
N VAL A 97 13.60 -4.52 -5.69
CA VAL A 97 12.20 -4.31 -6.00
C VAL A 97 11.44 -4.03 -4.71
N VAL A 98 10.57 -3.02 -4.72
CA VAL A 98 9.62 -2.77 -3.63
C VAL A 98 8.21 -2.93 -4.15
N LEU A 99 7.41 -3.71 -3.45
CA LEU A 99 5.99 -3.90 -3.70
C LEU A 99 5.23 -3.06 -2.68
N SER A 100 4.47 -2.08 -3.13
CA SER A 100 3.61 -1.29 -2.27
C SER A 100 2.16 -1.67 -2.52
N GLY A 101 1.45 -1.97 -1.44
CA GLY A 101 0.04 -2.34 -1.50
C GLY A 101 -0.63 -2.15 -0.15
N SER A 102 -1.94 -2.34 -0.13
CA SER A 102 -2.69 -2.33 1.11
C SER A 102 -2.52 -3.64 1.88
N SER A 103 -2.73 -3.59 3.19
CA SER A 103 -2.69 -4.76 4.06
C SER A 103 -3.80 -5.77 3.81
N VAL A 104 -4.82 -5.42 3.03
CA VAL A 104 -5.90 -6.33 2.64
C VAL A 104 -5.56 -7.11 1.36
N GLN A 105 -4.49 -6.75 0.66
CA GLN A 105 -4.06 -7.37 -0.60
C GLN A 105 -2.94 -8.42 -0.41
N LEU A 106 -2.86 -9.06 0.76
CA LEU A 106 -1.70 -9.90 1.10
C LEU A 106 -1.47 -11.05 0.12
N SER A 107 -2.52 -11.71 -0.38
CA SER A 107 -2.38 -12.80 -1.37
C SER A 107 -1.92 -12.29 -2.74
N SER A 108 -2.37 -11.11 -3.15
CA SER A 108 -1.87 -10.46 -4.36
C SER A 108 -0.40 -10.07 -4.20
N LEU A 109 -0.02 -9.51 -3.05
CA LEU A 109 1.38 -9.18 -2.73
C LEU A 109 2.26 -10.42 -2.69
N ALA A 110 1.77 -11.52 -2.11
CA ALA A 110 2.45 -12.81 -2.09
C ALA A 110 2.67 -13.35 -3.51
N THR A 111 1.68 -13.20 -4.39
CA THR A 111 1.79 -13.61 -5.79
C THR A 111 2.90 -12.84 -6.51
N VAL A 112 2.92 -11.51 -6.39
CA VAL A 112 3.94 -10.68 -7.04
C VAL A 112 5.32 -10.91 -6.42
N GLN A 113 5.42 -11.04 -5.10
CA GLN A 113 6.68 -11.38 -4.43
C GLN A 113 7.16 -12.79 -4.81
N GLY A 114 6.26 -13.73 -5.09
CA GLY A 114 6.61 -15.05 -5.61
C GLY A 114 7.31 -14.99 -6.96
N PHE A 115 7.01 -13.98 -7.78
CA PHE A 115 7.75 -13.71 -9.01
C PHE A 115 9.03 -12.90 -8.78
N PHE A 116 9.09 -12.04 -7.74
CA PHE A 116 10.27 -11.27 -7.36
C PHE A 116 10.77 -11.69 -5.97
N PRO A 117 11.53 -12.79 -5.83
CA PRO A 117 11.94 -13.31 -4.52
C PRO A 117 12.82 -12.34 -3.71
N GLN A 118 13.48 -11.40 -4.39
CA GLN A 118 14.26 -10.31 -3.80
C GLN A 118 13.44 -9.06 -3.42
N ALA A 119 12.12 -9.08 -3.60
CA ALA A 119 11.29 -7.91 -3.36
C ALA A 119 10.94 -7.76 -1.87
N GLY A 120 11.03 -6.51 -1.39
CA GLY A 120 10.46 -6.13 -0.10
C GLY A 120 9.04 -5.60 -0.26
N VAL A 121 8.18 -5.87 0.71
CA VAL A 121 6.76 -5.48 0.70
C VAL A 121 6.53 -4.32 1.65
N LEU A 122 6.12 -3.18 1.13
CA LEU A 122 5.67 -2.04 1.93
C LEU A 122 4.14 -2.08 2.05
N LEU A 123 3.65 -2.38 3.25
CA LEU A 123 2.22 -2.31 3.54
C LEU A 123 1.83 -0.86 3.83
N THR A 124 0.80 -0.39 3.15
CA THR A 124 0.28 0.98 3.24
C THR A 124 -1.21 0.96 3.53
N ALA A 125 -1.79 2.12 3.88
CA ALA A 125 -3.24 2.29 3.98
C ALA A 125 -3.90 2.64 2.62
N SER A 126 -3.25 2.30 1.49
CA SER A 126 -3.73 2.67 0.16
C SER A 126 -5.11 2.08 -0.15
N LYS A 127 -5.93 2.84 -0.89
CA LYS A 127 -7.22 2.37 -1.44
C LYS A 127 -7.08 1.77 -2.85
N SER A 128 -5.87 1.78 -3.42
CA SER A 128 -5.63 1.19 -4.74
C SER A 128 -5.85 -0.31 -4.72
N SER A 129 -6.63 -0.82 -5.67
CA SER A 129 -6.81 -2.26 -5.91
C SER A 129 -5.63 -2.91 -6.64
N ALA A 130 -4.71 -2.12 -7.18
CA ALA A 130 -3.47 -2.58 -7.82
C ALA A 130 -2.26 -2.40 -6.91
N ILE A 131 -1.29 -3.31 -7.06
CA ILE A 131 0.02 -3.26 -6.38
C ILE A 131 0.96 -2.37 -7.18
N ASP A 132 1.65 -1.45 -6.51
CA ASP A 132 2.69 -0.65 -7.12
C ASP A 132 4.04 -1.38 -7.01
N VAL A 133 4.64 -1.73 -8.15
CA VAL A 133 5.94 -2.40 -8.27
C VAL A 133 6.99 -1.35 -8.59
N TYR A 134 7.84 -1.02 -7.62
CA TYR A 134 8.94 -0.07 -7.77
C TYR A 134 10.23 -0.82 -8.08
N LEU A 135 10.86 -0.50 -9.22
CA LEU A 135 12.14 -1.05 -9.63
C LEU A 135 13.25 -0.10 -9.19
N ILE A 136 14.01 -0.51 -8.17
CA ILE A 136 15.07 0.29 -7.54
C ILE A 136 16.45 -0.16 -8.06
N GLY A 137 16.56 -1.44 -8.40
CA GLY A 137 17.72 -2.02 -9.07
C GLY A 137 17.59 -2.04 -10.58
N THR A 138 18.73 -2.16 -11.27
CA THR A 138 18.79 -2.27 -12.74
C THR A 138 18.59 -3.70 -13.25
N LYS A 139 18.56 -4.70 -12.35
CA LYS A 139 18.39 -6.13 -12.67
C LYS A 139 17.27 -6.76 -11.84
N PRO A 140 16.00 -6.35 -12.01
CA PRO A 140 14.89 -7.05 -11.39
C PRO A 140 14.80 -8.46 -12.00
N ALA A 141 15.10 -9.47 -11.18
CA ALA A 141 14.99 -10.87 -11.59
C ALA A 141 13.57 -11.36 -11.34
N LEU A 142 12.97 -11.98 -12.36
CA LEU A 142 11.73 -12.74 -12.19
C LEU A 142 12.08 -14.22 -12.05
N ALA A 143 11.41 -14.90 -11.14
CA ALA A 143 11.50 -16.33 -10.91
C ALA A 143 10.20 -17.03 -11.36
N ALA A 144 10.21 -18.37 -11.34
CA ALA A 144 8.97 -19.13 -11.39
C ALA A 144 8.13 -18.79 -10.16
N GLY A 145 6.86 -18.42 -10.38
CA GLY A 145 5.96 -18.00 -9.31
C GLY A 145 5.82 -19.06 -8.21
N GLN A 146 5.78 -18.62 -6.96
CA GLN A 146 5.62 -19.50 -5.81
C GLN A 146 4.15 -19.58 -5.36
N GLN A 147 3.69 -20.78 -4.98
CA GLN A 147 2.32 -21.03 -4.53
C GLN A 147 2.04 -20.53 -3.10
N ARG A 148 3.07 -20.47 -2.25
CA ARG A 148 2.99 -19.86 -0.91
C ARG A 148 4.25 -19.06 -0.64
N VAL A 149 4.08 -17.84 -0.12
CA VAL A 149 5.19 -16.91 0.11
C VAL A 149 5.11 -16.34 1.52
N LYS A 150 6.24 -16.36 2.22
CA LYS A 150 6.40 -15.57 3.45
C LYS A 150 6.71 -14.14 3.05
N LEU A 151 5.82 -13.20 3.39
CA LEU A 151 5.99 -11.81 2.98
C LEU A 151 7.24 -11.21 3.63
N GLN A 152 8.07 -10.56 2.82
CA GLN A 152 9.28 -9.86 3.27
C GLN A 152 8.93 -8.39 3.54
N CYS A 153 8.17 -8.12 4.62
CA CYS A 153 7.69 -6.76 4.84
C CYS A 153 8.81 -5.79 5.23
N LEU A 154 8.77 -4.61 4.64
CA LEU A 154 9.57 -3.46 4.98
C LEU A 154 8.83 -2.59 6.00
N ARG A 155 9.60 -1.85 6.81
CA ARG A 155 9.05 -0.76 7.61
C ARG A 155 9.07 0.53 6.78
N ALA A 156 7.97 1.27 6.82
CA ALA A 156 7.95 2.65 6.36
C ALA A 156 8.95 3.47 7.20
N ALA A 157 9.61 4.44 6.57
CA ALA A 157 10.40 5.42 7.32
C ALA A 157 9.46 6.23 8.22
N ALA A 158 9.89 6.54 9.45
CA ALA A 158 9.24 7.57 10.24
C ALA A 158 9.60 8.92 9.62
N ASP A 159 8.61 9.78 9.43
CA ASP A 159 8.78 11.15 8.96
C ASP A 159 9.54 12.02 9.97
#